data_AF-A0A8H7N2A0-F1
#
_entry.id   AF-A0A8H7N2A0-F1
#
_cell.length_a   1.000
_cell.length_b   1.000
_cell.length_c   1.000
_cell.angle_alpha   90.00
_cell.angle_beta   90.00
_cell.angle_gamma   90.00
#
_symmetry.space_group_name_H-M   'P 1'
#
loop_
_entity.id
_entity.type
_entity.pdbx_description
1 polymer ?
#
loop_
_entity_poly.entity_id
_entity_poly.type
_entity_poly.pdbx_seq_one_letter_code
_entity_poly.pdbx_strand_id
1 'polypeptide(L)'
;MDSKVFLRDYPPSIAFTCLKLEGQDAKQVASAKKELDVILAGCVVEHNGQAVWREAWSKMKNISSILKPVEQAFNVIISRDTLRRQLRVYGAPKSCTEAAKRLAELTHADNEARFEIPLDSDGFRWTCQGGQNELFSALDPKPVTLDVVSNPKRIIIHGNQEDYEKALTLLHGAKKQLTKTTPTDKDCSACWTEAECPVRTQCGHVYCSGCFEALCSSKSATDSDMLIRCVGDEDTCRRVLPLGELREHLSSTTLEDILGAAFSSYIAKNAAEFRYCPTPDCGMVYRVAKEGVKVPPAHTCGKCLISLCTSCHVSHENQSCAEHKSQIPDPRVELLKKNLGIKDCPKCKTSMEKIDGCDHMTCQGCGAHICWKCLESFTSGRDCYEHLNRVHGGIMDVPRGL
;
A
#
# COMPACT_ATOMS: atom_id res chain seq x y z
N MET A 1 41.72 -0.53 -16.79
CA MET A 1 41.56 -1.74 -15.96
C MET A 1 40.08 -2.04 -15.95
N ASP A 2 39.65 -3.07 -16.67
CA ASP A 2 38.25 -3.45 -16.73
C ASP A 2 37.82 -3.94 -15.35
N SER A 3 37.07 -3.13 -14.63
CA SER A 3 36.45 -3.53 -13.37
C SER A 3 35.46 -4.66 -13.67
N LYS A 4 35.77 -5.86 -13.18
CA LYS A 4 34.97 -7.07 -13.39
C LYS A 4 34.13 -7.30 -12.14
N VAL A 5 32.81 -7.29 -12.30
CA VAL A 5 31.89 -7.84 -11.30
C VAL A 5 31.82 -9.35 -11.53
N PHE A 6 31.97 -10.13 -10.47
CA PHE A 6 31.92 -11.59 -10.51
C PHE A 6 30.67 -12.07 -9.80
N LEU A 7 29.93 -12.98 -10.44
CA LEU A 7 28.84 -13.74 -9.84
C LEU A 7 29.32 -15.17 -9.65
N ARG A 8 29.31 -15.66 -8.42
CA ARG A 8 29.66 -17.05 -8.10
C ARG A 8 28.48 -17.73 -7.42
N ASP A 9 28.15 -18.93 -7.87
CA ASP A 9 27.23 -19.84 -7.19
C ASP A 9 28.00 -20.75 -6.24
N TYR A 10 27.42 -21.00 -5.07
CA TYR A 10 27.95 -21.98 -4.12
C TYR A 10 26.96 -23.14 -3.99
N PRO A 11 27.44 -24.40 -3.97
CA PRO A 11 26.56 -25.54 -3.77
C PRO A 11 25.77 -25.37 -2.45
N PRO A 12 24.47 -25.74 -2.44
CA PRO A 12 23.59 -25.42 -1.33
C PRO A 12 24.07 -26.11 -0.05
N SER A 13 24.50 -25.31 0.93
CA SER A 13 24.77 -25.81 2.28
C SER A 13 23.48 -26.06 3.07
N ILE A 14 22.39 -25.36 2.70
CA ILE A 14 21.06 -25.44 3.31
C ILE A 14 20.04 -25.07 2.23
N ALA A 15 19.34 -26.03 1.58
CA ALA A 15 18.15 -25.92 0.69
C ALA A 15 18.03 -24.76 -0.35
N PHE A 16 18.99 -23.84 -0.42
CA PHE A 16 18.97 -22.58 -1.14
C PHE A 16 20.34 -22.42 -1.79
N THR A 17 20.34 -21.99 -3.04
CA THR A 17 21.56 -21.61 -3.76
C THR A 17 22.01 -20.23 -3.30
N CYS A 18 23.24 -20.11 -2.82
CA CYS A 18 23.82 -18.82 -2.46
C CYS A 18 24.52 -18.22 -3.67
N LEU A 19 24.09 -17.02 -4.08
CA LEU A 19 24.74 -16.22 -5.12
C LEU A 19 25.58 -15.13 -4.46
N LYS A 20 26.90 -15.12 -4.72
CA LYS A 20 27.80 -14.06 -4.27
C LYS A 20 28.13 -13.14 -5.44
N LEU A 21 27.80 -11.86 -5.27
CA LEU A 21 28.19 -10.78 -6.17
C LEU A 21 29.35 -9.99 -5.55
N GLU A 22 30.50 -9.96 -6.21
CA GLU A 22 31.71 -9.27 -5.73
C GLU A 22 32.38 -8.46 -6.85
N GLY A 23 33.00 -7.34 -6.49
CA GLY A 23 33.70 -6.46 -7.43
C GLY A 23 34.52 -5.41 -6.70
N GLN A 24 35.50 -4.83 -7.41
CA GLN A 24 36.39 -3.80 -6.84
C GLN A 24 35.74 -2.41 -6.80
N ASP A 25 34.73 -2.18 -7.64
CA ASP A 25 34.00 -0.93 -7.76
C ASP A 25 32.59 -1.07 -7.15
N ALA A 26 32.30 -0.27 -6.12
CA ALA A 26 31.02 -0.35 -5.41
C ALA A 26 29.82 0.06 -6.27
N LYS A 27 29.97 1.00 -7.22
CA LYS A 27 28.90 1.42 -8.12
C LYS A 27 28.55 0.31 -9.10
N GLN A 28 29.56 -0.38 -9.63
CA GLN A 28 29.33 -1.52 -10.52
C GLN A 28 28.68 -2.69 -9.79
N VAL A 29 29.09 -2.99 -8.55
CA VAL A 29 28.44 -4.01 -7.72
C VAL A 29 27.00 -3.62 -7.41
N ALA A 30 26.72 -2.35 -7.09
CA ALA A 30 25.36 -1.87 -6.87
C ALA A 30 24.49 -1.95 -8.14
N SER A 31 25.05 -1.61 -9.30
CA SER A 31 24.37 -1.72 -10.60
C SER A 31 24.04 -3.18 -10.94
N ALA A 32 25.02 -4.08 -10.82
CA ALA A 32 24.82 -5.49 -11.06
C ALA A 32 23.85 -6.13 -10.04
N LYS A 33 23.87 -5.68 -8.78
CA LYS A 33 22.87 -6.10 -7.79
C LYS A 33 21.47 -5.64 -8.19
N LYS A 34 21.31 -4.39 -8.65
CA LYS A 34 20.02 -3.88 -9.11
C LYS A 34 19.47 -4.71 -10.28
N GLU A 35 20.31 -5.07 -11.24
CA GLU A 35 19.92 -5.97 -12.33
C GLU A 35 19.52 -7.36 -11.82
N LEU A 36 20.28 -7.92 -10.88
CA LEU A 36 19.97 -9.20 -10.25
C LEU A 36 18.64 -9.15 -9.48
N ASP A 37 18.39 -8.09 -8.71
CA ASP A 37 17.15 -7.89 -7.96
C ASP A 37 15.94 -7.80 -8.92
N VAL A 38 16.08 -7.18 -10.11
CA VAL A 38 15.04 -7.17 -11.15
C VAL A 38 14.77 -8.58 -11.68
N ILE A 39 15.82 -9.36 -11.94
CA ILE A 39 15.67 -10.76 -12.40
C ILE A 39 14.98 -11.61 -11.33
N LEU A 40 15.37 -11.44 -10.06
CA LEU A 40 14.82 -12.20 -8.92
C LEU A 40 13.41 -11.73 -8.50
N ALA A 41 13.03 -10.50 -8.80
CA ALA A 41 11.65 -10.03 -8.61
C ALA A 41 10.70 -10.74 -9.59
N GLY A 42 11.15 -11.02 -10.81
CA GLY A 42 10.31 -11.59 -11.88
C GLY A 42 9.23 -10.61 -12.37
N CYS A 43 8.51 -11.00 -13.41
CA CYS A 43 7.42 -10.21 -13.97
C CYS A 43 6.10 -10.58 -13.29
N VAL A 44 5.39 -9.59 -12.74
CA VAL A 44 4.03 -9.79 -12.24
C VAL A 44 3.11 -9.96 -13.44
N VAL A 45 2.23 -10.95 -13.38
CA VAL A 45 1.17 -11.10 -14.38
C VAL A 45 0.10 -10.06 -14.09
N GLU A 46 -0.03 -9.08 -14.99
CA GLU A 46 -0.99 -7.99 -14.86
C GLU A 46 -1.98 -7.99 -16.04
N HIS A 47 -3.20 -7.54 -15.77
CA HIS A 47 -4.20 -7.22 -16.78
C HIS A 47 -4.80 -5.85 -16.46
N ASN A 48 -4.78 -4.92 -17.43
CA ASN A 48 -5.21 -3.53 -17.24
C ASN A 48 -4.59 -2.83 -16.01
N GLY A 49 -3.34 -3.16 -15.68
CA GLY A 49 -2.61 -2.57 -14.54
C GLY A 49 -2.99 -3.16 -13.17
N GLN A 50 -3.77 -4.24 -13.12
CA GLN A 50 -4.06 -4.98 -11.88
C GLN A 50 -3.40 -6.36 -11.91
N ALA A 51 -2.82 -6.76 -10.79
CA ALA A 51 -2.25 -8.08 -10.63
C ALA A 51 -3.32 -9.16 -10.78
N VAL A 52 -3.05 -10.15 -11.63
CA VAL A 52 -3.98 -11.22 -11.93
C VAL A 52 -3.93 -12.29 -10.84
N TRP A 53 -5.07 -12.52 -10.19
CA TRP A 53 -5.25 -13.61 -9.22
C TRP A 53 -6.69 -14.09 -9.19
N ARG A 54 -6.88 -15.41 -9.17
CA ARG A 54 -8.20 -16.04 -8.92
C ARG A 54 -8.19 -16.68 -7.54
N GLU A 55 -9.16 -16.35 -6.68
CA GLU A 55 -9.23 -16.96 -5.34
C GLU A 55 -9.36 -18.50 -5.41
N ALA A 56 -10.05 -19.02 -6.44
CA ALA A 56 -10.16 -20.45 -6.72
C ALA A 56 -8.80 -21.16 -6.91
N TRP A 57 -7.78 -20.46 -7.41
CA TRP A 57 -6.44 -21.03 -7.68
C TRP A 57 -5.62 -21.34 -6.44
N SER A 58 -5.94 -20.68 -5.32
CA SER A 58 -5.33 -21.00 -4.03
C SER A 58 -5.71 -22.40 -3.52
N LYS A 59 -6.89 -22.91 -3.91
CA LYS A 59 -7.48 -24.18 -3.45
C LYS A 59 -7.59 -25.26 -4.53
N MET A 60 -7.23 -24.96 -5.78
CA MET A 60 -7.39 -25.87 -6.93
C MET A 60 -6.29 -26.94 -6.95
N LYS A 61 -6.66 -28.21 -6.69
CA LYS A 61 -5.73 -29.36 -6.66
C LYS A 61 -4.95 -29.59 -7.97
N ASN A 62 -5.45 -29.09 -9.11
CA ASN A 62 -4.92 -29.39 -10.43
C ASN A 62 -4.30 -28.19 -11.17
N ILE A 63 -4.01 -27.07 -10.50
CA ILE A 63 -3.49 -25.86 -11.17
C ILE A 63 -2.20 -26.09 -11.99
N SER A 64 -1.39 -27.08 -11.62
CA SER A 64 -0.18 -27.45 -12.36
C SER A 64 -0.45 -27.88 -13.80
N SER A 65 -1.64 -28.41 -14.12
CA SER A 65 -2.00 -28.76 -15.51
C SER A 65 -2.24 -27.53 -16.39
N ILE A 66 -2.51 -26.38 -15.79
CA ILE A 66 -2.73 -25.10 -16.49
C ILE A 66 -1.41 -24.34 -16.65
N LEU A 67 -0.57 -24.33 -15.60
CA LEU A 67 0.67 -23.55 -15.59
C LEU A 67 1.80 -24.23 -16.39
N LYS A 68 1.98 -25.56 -16.25
CA LYS A 68 3.08 -26.29 -16.90
C LYS A 68 3.14 -26.13 -18.44
N PRO A 69 2.01 -26.15 -19.18
CA PRO A 69 2.05 -25.90 -20.62
C PRO A 69 2.59 -24.52 -20.97
N VAL A 70 2.27 -23.50 -20.17
CA VAL A 70 2.78 -22.14 -20.37
C VAL A 70 4.27 -22.06 -20.03
N GLU A 71 4.70 -22.68 -18.93
CA GLU A 71 6.12 -22.77 -18.56
C GLU A 71 6.96 -23.39 -19.69
N GLN A 72 6.48 -24.51 -20.26
CA GLN A 72 7.16 -25.21 -21.34
C GLN A 72 7.15 -24.45 -22.66
N ALA A 73 6.00 -23.85 -23.03
CA ALA A 73 5.85 -23.14 -24.30
C ALA A 73 6.74 -21.90 -24.39
N PHE A 74 6.88 -21.15 -23.29
CA PHE A 74 7.64 -19.91 -23.27
C PHE A 74 9.04 -20.06 -22.63
N ASN A 75 9.37 -21.25 -22.14
CA ASN A 75 10.59 -21.54 -21.38
C ASN A 75 10.76 -20.57 -20.20
N VAL A 76 9.71 -20.47 -19.38
CA VAL A 76 9.64 -19.62 -18.20
C VAL A 76 9.29 -20.45 -16.97
N ILE A 77 9.59 -19.93 -15.79
CA ILE A 77 9.17 -20.50 -14.51
C ILE A 77 8.03 -19.64 -13.98
N ILE A 78 6.94 -20.26 -13.53
CA ILE A 78 5.80 -19.56 -12.94
C ILE A 78 5.76 -19.86 -11.45
N SER A 79 5.94 -18.84 -10.62
CA SER A 79 5.75 -18.92 -9.18
C SER A 79 4.39 -18.36 -8.76
N ARG A 80 3.78 -19.01 -7.78
CA ARG A 80 2.55 -18.56 -7.14
C ARG A 80 2.92 -17.89 -5.82
N ASP A 81 2.83 -16.57 -5.78
CA ASP A 81 2.99 -15.80 -4.56
C ASP A 81 1.61 -15.70 -3.88
N THR A 82 1.29 -16.72 -3.10
CA THR A 82 -0.01 -16.87 -2.41
C THR A 82 -0.22 -15.82 -1.33
N LEU A 83 0.86 -15.33 -0.71
CA LEU A 83 0.81 -14.27 0.30
C LEU A 83 0.38 -12.94 -0.32
N ARG A 84 1.00 -12.57 -1.44
CA ARG A 84 0.68 -11.32 -2.15
C ARG A 84 -0.40 -11.49 -3.22
N ARG A 85 -1.03 -12.67 -3.30
CA ARG A 85 -2.10 -13.01 -4.25
C ARG A 85 -1.72 -12.59 -5.68
N GLN A 86 -0.57 -13.07 -6.18
CA GLN A 86 -0.10 -12.75 -7.53
C GLN A 86 0.64 -13.92 -8.19
N LEU A 87 0.62 -13.97 -9.51
CA LEU A 87 1.52 -14.82 -10.30
C LEU A 87 2.77 -14.05 -10.71
N ARG A 88 3.93 -14.70 -10.55
CA ARG A 88 5.23 -14.19 -11.01
C ARG A 88 5.82 -15.11 -12.06
N VAL A 89 6.29 -14.52 -13.16
CA VAL A 89 6.95 -15.23 -14.26
C VAL A 89 8.43 -14.87 -14.28
N TYR A 90 9.28 -15.88 -14.40
CA TYR A 90 10.74 -15.73 -14.43
C TYR A 90 11.30 -16.33 -15.72
N GLY A 91 12.22 -15.61 -16.37
CA GLY A 91 12.80 -16.02 -17.64
C GLY A 91 13.29 -14.83 -18.44
N ALA A 92 13.53 -15.03 -19.73
CA ALA A 92 13.92 -13.93 -20.62
C ALA A 92 12.80 -12.87 -20.69
N PRO A 93 13.12 -11.55 -20.76
CA PRO A 93 12.11 -10.50 -20.70
C PRO A 93 10.99 -10.64 -21.73
N LYS A 94 11.32 -11.00 -22.98
CA LYS A 94 10.34 -11.22 -24.05
C LYS A 94 9.40 -12.39 -23.72
N SER A 95 9.96 -13.52 -23.31
CA SER A 95 9.22 -14.71 -22.91
C SER A 95 8.32 -14.46 -21.71
N CYS A 96 8.79 -13.67 -20.72
CA CYS A 96 7.98 -13.31 -19.56
C CYS A 96 6.76 -12.47 -19.95
N THR A 97 6.93 -11.48 -20.82
CA THR A 97 5.83 -10.65 -21.31
C THR A 97 4.79 -11.47 -22.09
N GLU A 98 5.24 -12.36 -22.97
CA GLU A 98 4.36 -13.23 -23.76
C GLU A 98 3.63 -14.26 -22.87
N ALA A 99 4.34 -14.89 -21.94
CA ALA A 99 3.74 -15.80 -20.96
C ALA A 99 2.76 -15.09 -20.03
N ALA A 100 3.09 -13.89 -19.53
CA ALA A 100 2.19 -13.10 -18.71
C ALA A 100 0.91 -12.73 -19.47
N LYS A 101 1.03 -12.31 -20.73
CA LYS A 101 -0.13 -12.06 -21.58
C LYS A 101 -0.99 -13.31 -21.77
N ARG A 102 -0.38 -14.46 -22.03
CA ARG A 102 -1.11 -15.73 -22.17
C ARG A 102 -1.82 -16.13 -20.87
N LEU A 103 -1.18 -15.94 -19.72
CA LEU A 103 -1.78 -16.20 -18.41
C LEU A 103 -2.94 -15.26 -18.14
N ALA A 104 -2.79 -13.97 -18.46
CA ALA A 104 -3.87 -12.99 -18.37
C ALA A 104 -5.06 -13.39 -19.26
N GLU A 105 -4.84 -13.80 -20.50
CA GLU A 105 -5.91 -14.32 -21.38
C GLU A 105 -6.59 -15.56 -20.80
N LEU A 106 -5.82 -16.52 -20.27
CA LEU A 106 -6.36 -17.71 -19.60
C LEU A 106 -7.17 -17.36 -18.34
N THR A 107 -6.84 -16.26 -17.66
CA THR A 107 -7.67 -15.74 -16.56
C THR A 107 -8.91 -14.97 -17.00
N HIS A 108 -9.02 -14.63 -18.28
CA HIS A 108 -10.19 -13.95 -18.85
C HIS A 108 -11.02 -14.85 -19.77
N ALA A 109 -10.64 -16.12 -19.95
CA ALA A 109 -11.40 -17.11 -20.71
C ALA A 109 -12.73 -17.54 -20.05
N ASP A 110 -13.10 -16.95 -18.91
CA ASP A 110 -14.49 -16.91 -18.41
C ASP A 110 -14.79 -15.46 -18.03
N ASN A 111 -15.30 -14.70 -18.98
CA ASN A 111 -16.04 -13.48 -18.69
C ASN A 111 -17.46 -13.91 -18.28
N GLU A 112 -17.58 -14.57 -17.13
CA GLU A 112 -18.89 -14.75 -16.51
C GLU A 112 -19.45 -13.36 -16.19
N ALA A 113 -20.71 -13.13 -16.55
CA ALA A 113 -21.35 -11.86 -16.28
C ALA A 113 -21.31 -11.58 -14.77
N ARG A 114 -20.87 -10.36 -14.43
CA ARG A 114 -20.85 -9.87 -13.06
C ARG A 114 -22.22 -9.29 -12.75
N PHE A 115 -22.93 -9.93 -11.82
CA PHE A 115 -24.21 -9.43 -11.32
C PHE A 115 -24.02 -8.85 -9.92
N GLU A 116 -24.66 -7.70 -9.67
CA GLU A 116 -24.60 -7.02 -8.37
C GLU A 116 -25.98 -6.95 -7.75
N ILE A 117 -26.09 -7.44 -6.52
CA ILE A 117 -27.33 -7.37 -5.73
C ILE A 117 -27.11 -6.36 -4.60
N PRO A 118 -27.70 -5.15 -4.65
CA PRO A 118 -27.64 -4.21 -3.53
C PRO A 118 -28.39 -4.77 -2.33
N LEU A 119 -27.79 -4.64 -1.16
CA LEU A 119 -28.29 -5.08 0.13
C LEU A 119 -28.83 -3.89 0.91
N ASP A 120 -30.10 -4.02 1.31
CA ASP A 120 -30.65 -3.20 2.38
C ASP A 120 -30.18 -3.74 3.74
N SER A 121 -30.55 -3.04 4.82
CA SER A 121 -30.14 -3.40 6.19
C SER A 121 -30.49 -4.85 6.57
N ASP A 122 -31.64 -5.36 6.10
CA ASP A 122 -32.09 -6.71 6.38
C ASP A 122 -31.36 -7.76 5.52
N GLY A 123 -31.16 -7.47 4.23
CA GLY A 123 -30.37 -8.32 3.34
C GLY A 123 -28.93 -8.45 3.82
N PHE A 124 -28.30 -7.34 4.22
CA PHE A 124 -26.96 -7.35 4.79
C PHE A 124 -26.89 -8.16 6.09
N ARG A 125 -27.86 -7.93 6.98
CA ARG A 125 -27.95 -8.66 8.25
C ARG A 125 -28.10 -10.17 8.04
N TRP A 126 -28.91 -10.61 7.08
CA TRP A 126 -29.01 -12.04 6.75
C TRP A 126 -27.71 -12.59 6.16
N THR A 127 -27.06 -11.86 5.24
CA THR A 127 -25.82 -12.33 4.63
C THR A 127 -24.74 -12.59 5.68
N CYS A 128 -24.64 -11.72 6.68
CA CYS A 128 -23.75 -11.91 7.84
C CYS A 128 -24.18 -13.05 8.78
N GLN A 129 -25.48 -13.35 8.91
CA GLN A 129 -26.02 -14.41 9.78
C GLN A 129 -25.98 -15.83 9.15
N GLY A 130 -25.05 -16.09 8.23
CA GLY A 130 -24.89 -17.41 7.59
C GLY A 130 -25.47 -17.52 6.18
N GLY A 131 -26.21 -16.52 5.70
CA GLY A 131 -26.75 -16.48 4.34
C GLY A 131 -25.67 -16.55 3.25
N GLN A 132 -24.45 -16.11 3.55
CA GLN A 132 -23.31 -16.26 2.64
C GLN A 132 -22.95 -17.74 2.38
N ASN A 133 -23.01 -18.60 3.40
CA ASN A 133 -22.73 -20.03 3.24
C ASN A 133 -23.84 -20.76 2.47
N GLU A 134 -25.08 -20.31 2.62
CA GLU A 134 -26.22 -20.79 1.82
C GLU A 134 -26.03 -20.43 0.35
N LEU A 135 -25.60 -19.19 0.06
CA LEU A 135 -25.27 -18.74 -1.29
C LEU A 135 -24.10 -19.55 -1.89
N PHE A 136 -23.03 -19.77 -1.11
CA PHE A 136 -21.91 -20.60 -1.58
C PHE A 136 -22.34 -22.04 -1.89
N SER A 137 -23.16 -22.64 -1.04
CA SER A 137 -23.62 -24.02 -1.24
C SER A 137 -24.55 -24.15 -2.44
N ALA A 138 -25.36 -23.12 -2.73
CA ALA A 138 -26.29 -23.10 -3.85
C ALA A 138 -25.63 -22.78 -5.21
N LEU A 139 -24.47 -22.10 -5.20
CA LEU A 139 -23.80 -21.58 -6.39
C LEU A 139 -22.42 -22.21 -6.68
N ASP A 140 -21.95 -23.17 -5.88
CA ASP A 140 -20.72 -23.94 -6.11
C ASP A 140 -20.74 -24.60 -7.52
N PRO A 141 -19.69 -24.49 -8.35
CA PRO A 141 -18.31 -24.06 -8.06
C PRO A 141 -17.99 -22.56 -8.28
N LYS A 142 -18.99 -21.68 -8.39
CA LYS A 142 -18.80 -20.29 -8.82
C LYS A 142 -18.53 -19.33 -7.65
N PRO A 143 -17.65 -18.32 -7.82
CA PRO A 143 -17.30 -17.42 -6.74
C PRO A 143 -18.40 -16.37 -6.48
N VAL A 144 -18.87 -16.32 -5.24
CA VAL A 144 -19.74 -15.27 -4.69
C VAL A 144 -18.90 -14.39 -3.76
N THR A 145 -19.00 -13.06 -3.88
CA THR A 145 -18.26 -12.12 -3.02
C THR A 145 -19.18 -11.07 -2.40
N LEU A 146 -18.81 -10.54 -1.24
CA LEU A 146 -19.57 -9.54 -0.49
C LEU A 146 -18.78 -8.23 -0.40
N ASP A 147 -19.30 -7.15 -0.97
CA ASP A 147 -18.74 -5.81 -0.89
C ASP A 147 -19.43 -5.03 0.24
N VAL A 148 -18.73 -4.94 1.37
CA VAL A 148 -19.17 -4.25 2.59
C VAL A 148 -18.71 -2.79 2.67
N VAL A 149 -17.85 -2.37 1.74
CA VAL A 149 -17.24 -1.05 1.69
C VAL A 149 -18.19 -0.05 1.02
N SER A 150 -18.90 -0.52 0.01
CA SER A 150 -19.80 0.32 -0.78
C SER A 150 -21.13 0.59 -0.08
N ASN A 151 -21.73 1.74 -0.38
CA ASN A 151 -23.07 2.11 0.09
C ASN A 151 -24.01 2.35 -1.11
N PRO A 152 -25.04 1.50 -1.33
CA PRO A 152 -25.41 0.35 -0.52
C PRO A 152 -24.39 -0.79 -0.62
N LYS A 153 -24.30 -1.59 0.45
CA LYS A 153 -23.50 -2.83 0.48
C LYS A 153 -24.05 -3.79 -0.58
N ARG A 154 -23.26 -4.69 -1.15
CA ARG A 154 -23.74 -5.53 -2.27
C ARG A 154 -23.11 -6.91 -2.32
N ILE A 155 -23.86 -7.88 -2.83
CA ILE A 155 -23.35 -9.20 -3.21
C ILE A 155 -22.96 -9.16 -4.68
N ILE A 156 -21.77 -9.63 -4.99
CA ILE A 156 -21.25 -9.73 -6.36
C ILE A 156 -21.19 -11.21 -6.72
N ILE A 157 -21.90 -11.58 -7.78
CA ILE A 157 -21.97 -12.94 -8.30
C ILE A 157 -21.25 -12.96 -9.63
N HIS A 158 -20.31 -13.89 -9.76
CA HIS A 158 -19.70 -14.22 -11.05
C HIS A 158 -20.44 -15.45 -11.58
N GLY A 159 -21.25 -15.27 -12.63
CA GLY A 159 -22.06 -16.37 -13.15
C GLY A 159 -22.94 -15.99 -14.34
N ASN A 160 -24.07 -16.71 -14.49
CA ASN A 160 -25.10 -16.43 -15.48
C ASN A 160 -26.37 -15.84 -14.82
N GLN A 161 -27.36 -15.46 -15.63
CA GLN A 161 -28.62 -14.89 -15.14
C GLN A 161 -29.39 -15.83 -14.19
N GLU A 162 -29.27 -17.14 -14.37
CA GLU A 162 -29.93 -18.15 -13.52
C GLU A 162 -29.34 -18.15 -12.10
N ASP A 163 -28.02 -17.96 -11.98
CA ASP A 163 -27.32 -17.84 -10.69
C ASP A 163 -27.75 -16.58 -9.93
N TYR A 164 -27.93 -15.47 -10.65
CA TYR A 164 -28.44 -14.22 -10.10
C TYR A 164 -29.87 -14.38 -9.54
N GLU A 165 -30.75 -15.06 -10.28
CA GLU A 165 -32.13 -15.30 -9.85
C GLU A 165 -32.23 -16.23 -8.63
N LYS A 166 -31.37 -17.26 -8.55
CA LYS A 166 -31.24 -18.13 -7.37
C LYS A 166 -30.82 -17.34 -6.14
N ALA A 167 -29.80 -16.48 -6.26
CA ALA A 167 -29.33 -15.65 -5.16
C ALA A 167 -30.38 -14.65 -4.68
N LEU A 168 -31.11 -14.01 -5.60
CA LEU A 168 -32.23 -13.13 -5.25
C LEU A 168 -33.34 -13.86 -4.49
N THR A 169 -33.63 -15.10 -4.87
CA THR A 169 -34.67 -15.91 -4.23
C THR A 169 -34.30 -16.23 -2.78
N LEU A 170 -33.04 -16.60 -2.53
CA LEU A 170 -32.52 -16.84 -1.17
C LEU A 170 -32.58 -15.58 -0.30
N LEU A 171 -32.13 -14.44 -0.84
CA LEU A 171 -32.19 -13.14 -0.15
C LEU A 171 -33.63 -12.72 0.21
N HIS A 172 -34.59 -12.91 -0.69
CA HIS A 172 -36.00 -12.57 -0.41
C HIS A 172 -36.66 -13.54 0.58
N GLY A 173 -36.29 -14.82 0.56
CA GLY A 173 -36.77 -15.81 1.54
C GLY A 173 -36.33 -15.47 2.97
N ALA A 174 -35.11 -14.95 3.11
CA ALA A 174 -34.50 -14.60 4.38
C ALA A 174 -35.07 -13.35 5.07
N LYS A 175 -35.46 -12.32 4.30
CA LYS A 175 -36.06 -11.09 4.85
C LYS A 175 -37.35 -11.36 5.66
N LYS A 176 -37.99 -12.52 5.48
CA LYS A 176 -39.16 -12.93 6.26
C LYS A 176 -38.85 -13.43 7.68
N GLN A 177 -37.59 -13.70 8.04
CA GLN A 177 -37.25 -14.34 9.32
C GLN A 177 -36.54 -13.43 10.36
N LEU A 178 -36.18 -12.19 10.01
CA LEU A 178 -35.38 -11.33 10.89
C LEU A 178 -36.22 -10.47 11.85
N THR A 179 -36.24 -10.80 13.14
CA THR A 179 -36.83 -9.96 14.21
C THR A 179 -35.82 -8.90 14.70
N LYS A 180 -36.31 -7.74 15.18
CA LYS A 180 -35.49 -6.66 15.77
C LYS A 180 -35.23 -6.95 17.25
N THR A 181 -33.98 -6.95 17.69
CA THR A 181 -33.59 -6.99 19.10
C THR A 181 -32.84 -5.70 19.51
N THR A 182 -33.05 -5.27 20.75
CA THR A 182 -32.38 -4.14 21.42
C THR A 182 -30.90 -4.42 21.67
N PRO A 183 -30.03 -3.38 21.74
CA PRO A 183 -28.60 -3.58 21.93
C PRO A 183 -28.26 -4.20 23.29
N THR A 184 -27.41 -5.20 23.30
CA THR A 184 -26.94 -5.88 24.52
C THR A 184 -25.44 -5.66 24.73
N ASP A 185 -24.90 -6.01 25.91
CA ASP A 185 -23.44 -6.03 26.21
C ASP A 185 -22.60 -6.94 25.28
N LYS A 186 -23.24 -7.62 24.33
CA LYS A 186 -22.63 -8.48 23.31
C LYS A 186 -22.52 -7.79 21.94
N ASP A 187 -23.04 -6.57 21.83
CA ASP A 187 -23.11 -5.87 20.56
C ASP A 187 -21.76 -5.20 20.24
N CYS A 188 -21.38 -5.27 18.98
CA CYS A 188 -20.21 -4.61 18.44
C CYS A 188 -20.37 -3.09 18.51
N SER A 189 -19.36 -2.44 19.08
CA SER A 189 -19.32 -0.99 19.30
C SER A 189 -19.16 -0.17 18.02
N ALA A 190 -18.92 -0.81 16.87
CA ALA A 190 -18.74 -0.15 15.58
C ALA A 190 -19.93 -0.38 14.61
N CYS A 191 -20.55 -1.56 14.62
CA CYS A 191 -21.66 -1.88 13.73
C CYS A 191 -23.02 -2.04 14.43
N TRP A 192 -23.03 -2.01 15.77
CA TRP A 192 -24.23 -2.09 16.62
C TRP A 192 -25.10 -3.33 16.35
N THR A 193 -24.44 -4.46 16.07
CA THR A 193 -25.03 -5.79 15.95
C THR A 193 -24.35 -6.74 16.92
N GLU A 194 -24.95 -7.90 17.23
CA GLU A 194 -24.26 -8.96 17.99
C GLU A 194 -22.87 -9.25 17.37
N ALA A 195 -21.84 -9.28 18.21
CA ALA A 195 -20.45 -9.33 17.75
C ALA A 195 -20.08 -10.72 17.24
N GLU A 196 -19.77 -10.81 15.94
CA GLU A 196 -19.21 -12.00 15.30
C GLU A 196 -17.71 -12.11 15.61
N CYS A 197 -17.28 -13.25 16.17
CA CYS A 197 -15.91 -13.47 16.65
C CYS A 197 -15.44 -12.30 17.54
N PRO A 198 -16.04 -12.14 18.74
CA PRO A 198 -15.93 -10.91 19.52
C PRO A 198 -14.50 -10.66 20.00
N VAL A 199 -14.00 -9.47 19.69
CA VAL A 199 -12.78 -8.89 20.26
C VAL A 199 -13.19 -7.98 21.40
N ARG A 200 -12.69 -8.25 22.61
CA ARG A 200 -12.96 -7.43 23.78
C ARG A 200 -11.72 -6.62 24.16
N THR A 201 -11.86 -5.31 24.07
CA THR A 201 -10.77 -4.37 24.35
C THR A 201 -10.53 -4.20 25.85
N GLN A 202 -9.36 -3.67 26.23
CA GLN A 202 -9.06 -3.39 27.64
C GLN A 202 -9.95 -2.30 28.28
N CYS A 203 -10.59 -1.45 27.48
CA CYS A 203 -11.63 -0.54 27.97
C CYS A 203 -12.99 -1.22 28.19
N GLY A 204 -13.14 -2.50 27.83
CA GLY A 204 -14.32 -3.31 28.06
C GLY A 204 -15.28 -3.38 26.86
N HIS A 205 -15.05 -2.57 25.83
CA HIS A 205 -15.85 -2.51 24.60
C HIS A 205 -15.62 -3.72 23.70
N VAL A 206 -16.70 -4.21 23.11
CA VAL A 206 -16.72 -5.39 22.24
C VAL A 206 -16.82 -4.96 20.77
N TYR A 207 -16.09 -5.64 19.90
CA TYR A 207 -16.11 -5.44 18.45
C TYR A 207 -16.23 -6.79 17.74
N CYS A 208 -16.84 -6.82 16.54
CA CYS A 208 -16.57 -7.92 15.62
C CYS A 208 -15.08 -7.91 15.23
N SER A 209 -14.48 -9.07 15.00
CA SER A 209 -13.08 -9.16 14.57
C SER A 209 -12.79 -8.28 13.34
N GLY A 210 -13.66 -8.33 12.31
CA GLY A 210 -13.49 -7.51 11.11
C GLY A 210 -13.70 -6.01 11.34
N CYS A 211 -14.60 -5.62 12.25
CA CYS A 211 -14.80 -4.22 12.62
C CYS A 211 -13.60 -3.66 13.40
N PHE A 212 -13.02 -4.47 14.28
CA PHE A 212 -11.80 -4.12 15.01
C PHE A 212 -10.62 -3.93 14.05
N GLU A 213 -10.46 -4.84 13.10
CA GLU A 213 -9.44 -4.75 12.06
C GLU A 213 -9.60 -3.50 11.19
N ALA A 214 -10.83 -3.21 10.72
CA ALA A 214 -11.12 -2.01 9.96
C ALA A 214 -10.86 -0.71 10.74
N LEU A 215 -11.20 -0.69 12.04
CA LEU A 215 -10.87 0.43 12.93
C LEU A 215 -9.35 0.66 12.99
N CYS A 216 -8.57 -0.40 13.17
CA CYS A 216 -7.12 -0.33 13.27
C CYS A 216 -6.46 0.13 11.95
N SER A 217 -6.98 -0.31 10.81
CA SER A 217 -6.49 0.03 9.46
C SER A 217 -6.96 1.39 8.94
N SER A 218 -7.84 2.09 9.66
CA SER A 218 -8.38 3.37 9.22
C SER A 218 -7.36 4.53 9.22
N LYS A 219 -6.26 4.37 9.95
CA LYS A 219 -5.21 5.38 10.09
C LYS A 219 -4.26 5.40 8.89
N SER A 220 -3.96 6.60 8.41
CA SER A 220 -3.06 6.82 7.28
C SER A 220 -1.71 7.38 7.74
N ALA A 221 -0.64 7.17 6.96
CA ALA A 221 0.69 7.74 7.26
C ALA A 221 0.69 9.29 7.35
N THR A 222 -0.34 9.94 6.81
CA THR A 222 -0.54 11.39 6.83
C THR A 222 -1.23 11.90 8.09
N ASP A 223 -1.76 11.03 8.96
CA ASP A 223 -2.43 11.48 10.17
C ASP A 223 -1.45 12.06 11.21
N SER A 224 -1.93 13.09 11.91
CA SER A 224 -1.15 13.85 12.90
C SER A 224 -0.75 12.99 14.10
N ASP A 225 -1.60 12.03 14.51
CA ASP A 225 -1.28 10.99 15.48
C ASP A 225 -1.54 9.57 14.91
N MET A 226 -0.55 8.68 15.07
CA MET A 226 -0.67 7.26 14.69
C MET A 226 -1.33 6.44 15.81
N LEU A 227 -2.10 7.11 16.68
CA LEU A 227 -2.71 6.50 17.84
C LEU A 227 -4.07 5.93 17.44
N ILE A 228 -4.21 4.62 17.54
CA ILE A 228 -5.50 3.93 17.34
C ILE A 228 -6.27 4.02 18.66
N ARG A 229 -7.52 4.47 18.59
CA ARG A 229 -8.36 4.72 19.75
C ARG A 229 -9.65 3.92 19.67
N CYS A 230 -10.12 3.48 20.82
CA CYS A 230 -11.44 2.88 20.95
C CYS A 230 -12.54 3.89 20.60
N VAL A 231 -13.51 3.44 19.80
CA VAL A 231 -14.70 4.20 19.38
C VAL A 231 -15.98 3.78 20.13
N GLY A 232 -15.81 3.04 21.23
CA GLY A 232 -16.90 2.64 22.11
C GLY A 232 -17.60 3.83 22.76
N ASP A 233 -18.82 3.58 23.26
CA ASP A 233 -19.69 4.57 23.87
C ASP A 233 -19.93 5.78 22.93
N GLU A 234 -20.32 5.52 21.69
CA GLU A 234 -20.58 6.57 20.69
C GLU A 234 -19.36 7.50 20.48
N ASP A 235 -18.16 6.92 20.29
CA ASP A 235 -16.88 7.63 20.12
C ASP A 235 -16.41 8.45 21.34
N THR A 236 -16.99 8.24 22.52
CA THR A 236 -16.56 8.97 23.73
C THR A 236 -15.43 8.30 24.50
N CYS A 237 -15.22 6.98 24.35
CA CYS A 237 -14.19 6.25 25.09
C CYS A 237 -12.76 6.74 24.79
N ARG A 238 -12.36 6.74 23.51
CA ARG A 238 -11.08 7.28 22.99
C ARG A 238 -9.79 6.78 23.66
N ARG A 239 -9.86 5.70 24.44
CA ARG A 239 -8.69 5.05 25.05
C ARG A 239 -7.78 4.52 23.95
N VAL A 240 -6.48 4.77 24.07
CA VAL A 240 -5.48 4.27 23.11
C VAL A 240 -5.39 2.75 23.24
N LEU A 241 -5.50 2.05 22.12
CA LEU A 241 -5.34 0.61 22.06
C LEU A 241 -3.84 0.26 22.14
N PRO A 242 -3.39 -0.53 23.13
CA PRO A 242 -1.98 -0.87 23.28
C PRO A 242 -1.53 -1.87 22.22
N LEU A 243 -0.23 -1.83 21.86
CA LEU A 243 0.35 -2.73 20.85
C LEU A 243 0.12 -4.22 21.15
N GLY A 244 0.10 -4.61 22.42
CA GLY A 244 -0.17 -5.99 22.83
C GLY A 244 -1.56 -6.47 22.38
N GLU A 245 -2.57 -5.61 22.47
CA GLU A 245 -3.96 -5.89 22.10
C GLU A 245 -4.12 -5.91 20.57
N LEU A 246 -3.44 -5.00 19.86
CA LEU A 246 -3.36 -5.05 18.40
C LEU A 246 -2.75 -6.37 17.91
N ARG A 247 -1.66 -6.81 18.55
CA ARG A 247 -0.97 -8.05 18.18
C ARG A 247 -1.81 -9.31 18.47
N GLU A 248 -2.64 -9.27 19.49
CA GLU A 248 -3.50 -10.40 19.87
C GLU A 248 -4.65 -10.61 18.88
N HIS A 249 -5.19 -9.51 18.33
CA HIS A 249 -6.44 -9.55 17.58
C HIS A 249 -6.30 -9.28 16.08
N LEU A 250 -5.17 -8.74 15.62
CA LEU A 250 -4.94 -8.48 14.20
C LEU A 250 -4.18 -9.62 13.53
N SER A 251 -4.43 -9.79 12.23
CA SER A 251 -3.57 -10.63 11.39
C SER A 251 -2.16 -10.06 11.32
N SER A 252 -1.16 -10.92 11.10
CA SER A 252 0.23 -10.48 10.96
C SER A 252 0.39 -9.44 9.84
N THR A 253 -0.32 -9.61 8.72
CA THR A 253 -0.27 -8.67 7.59
C THR A 253 -0.78 -7.30 7.99
N THR A 254 -1.96 -7.24 8.61
CA THR A 254 -2.60 -5.98 9.00
C THR A 254 -1.81 -5.26 10.09
N LEU A 255 -1.25 -6.01 11.05
CA LEU A 255 -0.37 -5.44 12.06
C LEU A 255 0.90 -4.84 11.42
N GLU A 256 1.53 -5.53 10.47
CA GLU A 256 2.70 -5.02 9.76
C GLU A 256 2.39 -3.76 8.93
N ASP A 257 1.22 -3.70 8.29
CA ASP A 257 0.78 -2.51 7.54
C ASP A 257 0.63 -1.29 8.48
N ILE A 258 0.02 -1.48 9.66
CA ILE A 258 -0.12 -0.43 10.68
C ILE A 258 1.24 0.00 11.21
N LEU A 259 2.13 -0.95 11.53
CA LEU A 259 3.48 -0.66 12.00
C LEU A 259 4.29 0.05 10.93
N GLY A 260 4.14 -0.33 9.66
CA GLY A 260 4.76 0.32 8.51
C GLY A 260 4.30 1.76 8.31
N ALA A 261 3.00 2.02 8.45
CA ALA A 261 2.44 3.37 8.42
C ALA A 261 2.94 4.23 9.59
N ALA A 262 2.96 3.67 10.80
CA ALA A 262 3.46 4.34 11.99
C ALA A 262 4.95 4.68 11.88
N PHE A 263 5.76 3.73 11.40
CA PHE A 263 7.18 3.92 11.14
C PHE A 263 7.41 5.01 10.09
N SER A 264 6.69 4.97 8.98
CA SER A 264 6.80 5.97 7.90
C SER A 264 6.45 7.38 8.39
N SER A 265 5.38 7.51 9.19
CA SER A 265 5.01 8.78 9.83
C SER A 265 6.11 9.27 10.78
N TYR A 266 6.73 8.36 11.55
CA TYR A 266 7.83 8.70 12.45
C TYR A 266 9.06 9.23 11.67
N ILE A 267 9.45 8.57 10.57
CA ILE A 267 10.57 9.02 9.74
C ILE A 267 10.27 10.39 9.11
N ALA A 268 9.06 10.59 8.59
CA ALA A 268 8.63 11.87 8.02
C ALA A 268 8.69 13.02 9.04
N LYS A 269 8.23 12.78 10.28
CA LYS A 269 8.27 13.76 11.38
C LYS A 269 9.70 14.08 11.84
N ASN A 270 10.62 13.13 11.72
CA ASN A 270 12.01 13.23 12.15
C ASN A 270 12.99 13.34 10.96
N ALA A 271 12.59 14.01 9.87
CA ALA A 271 13.37 14.11 8.63
C ALA A 271 14.77 14.75 8.77
N ALA A 272 15.02 15.47 9.88
CA ALA A 272 16.34 16.04 10.20
C ALA A 272 17.31 15.01 10.78
N GLU A 273 16.81 13.88 11.31
CA GLU A 273 17.62 12.79 11.87
C GLU A 273 17.60 11.55 10.99
N PHE A 274 16.48 11.28 10.32
CA PHE A 274 16.28 10.07 9.52
C PHE A 274 15.80 10.39 8.11
N ARG A 275 16.27 9.61 7.14
CA ARG A 275 15.80 9.70 5.75
C ARG A 275 15.77 8.33 5.09
N TYR A 276 14.83 8.13 4.17
CA TYR A 276 14.82 6.95 3.32
C TYR A 276 15.93 7.03 2.26
N CYS A 277 16.48 5.86 1.91
CA CYS A 277 17.29 5.68 0.73
C CYS A 277 16.49 6.15 -0.50
N PRO A 278 17.04 7.05 -1.35
CA PRO A 278 16.34 7.57 -2.51
C PRO A 278 16.20 6.55 -3.64
N THR A 279 16.84 5.38 -3.54
CA THR A 279 16.64 4.30 -4.51
C THR A 279 15.18 3.80 -4.42
N PRO A 280 14.42 3.80 -5.53
CA PRO A 280 13.06 3.28 -5.57
C PRO A 280 12.99 1.86 -4.98
N ASP A 281 11.91 1.57 -4.24
CA ASP A 281 11.62 0.28 -3.61
C ASP A 281 12.69 -0.26 -2.63
N CYS A 282 13.68 0.58 -2.27
CA CYS A 282 14.69 0.20 -1.30
C CYS A 282 14.11 0.14 0.12
N GLY A 283 13.42 1.19 0.56
CA GLY A 283 12.78 1.26 1.88
C GLY A 283 13.76 1.31 3.07
N MET A 284 15.08 1.26 2.85
CA MET A 284 16.07 1.39 3.91
C MET A 284 16.11 2.81 4.45
N VAL A 285 16.25 2.96 5.76
CA VAL A 285 16.41 4.24 6.44
C VAL A 285 17.86 4.42 6.87
N TYR A 286 18.38 5.63 6.74
CA TYR A 286 19.70 6.02 7.23
C TYR A 286 19.63 7.30 8.07
N ARG A 287 20.68 7.52 8.87
CA ARG A 287 20.81 8.71 9.73
C ARG A 287 21.44 9.87 8.97
N VAL A 288 20.84 11.05 9.12
CA VAL A 288 21.31 12.31 8.53
C VAL A 288 22.51 12.85 9.31
N ALA A 289 23.48 13.46 8.63
CA ALA A 289 24.61 14.10 9.28
C ALA A 289 24.17 15.37 10.02
N LYS A 290 24.70 15.58 11.23
CA LYS A 290 24.47 16.83 11.98
C LYS A 290 25.18 18.01 11.28
N GLU A 291 24.63 19.20 11.45
CA GLU A 291 25.26 20.44 10.94
C GLU A 291 26.65 20.64 11.57
N GLY A 292 27.62 21.07 10.76
CA GLY A 292 28.99 21.38 11.20
C GLY A 292 30.05 20.28 10.98
N VAL A 293 29.69 19.11 10.43
CA VAL A 293 30.69 18.09 10.06
C VAL A 293 31.42 18.51 8.78
N LYS A 294 32.73 18.77 8.89
CA LYS A 294 33.58 19.31 7.80
C LYS A 294 33.78 18.37 6.59
N VAL A 295 33.49 17.08 6.75
CA VAL A 295 33.48 16.09 5.66
C VAL A 295 32.16 15.32 5.76
N PRO A 296 31.35 15.23 4.70
CA PRO A 296 30.09 14.50 4.77
C PRO A 296 30.36 13.01 5.04
N PRO A 297 29.74 12.39 6.06
CA PRO A 297 29.77 10.94 6.19
C PRO A 297 29.11 10.32 4.95
N ALA A 298 29.84 9.49 4.20
CA ALA A 298 29.25 8.64 3.19
C ALA A 298 28.52 7.47 3.86
N HIS A 299 27.29 7.20 3.47
CA HIS A 299 26.52 6.05 3.89
C HIS A 299 26.32 5.10 2.72
N THR A 300 26.80 3.87 2.85
CA THR A 300 26.49 2.78 1.93
C THR A 300 25.23 2.06 2.40
N CYS A 301 24.19 2.07 1.57
CA CYS A 301 22.95 1.39 1.88
C CYS A 301 23.15 -0.13 1.93
N GLY A 302 22.78 -0.78 3.04
CA GLY A 302 22.91 -2.24 3.18
C GLY A 302 22.04 -3.06 2.23
N LYS A 303 20.95 -2.48 1.70
CA LYS A 303 20.06 -3.17 0.75
C LYS A 303 20.49 -2.93 -0.70
N CYS A 304 20.50 -1.69 -1.20
CA CYS A 304 20.80 -1.44 -2.61
C CYS A 304 22.28 -1.15 -2.90
N LEU A 305 23.15 -1.11 -1.88
CA LEU A 305 24.60 -0.87 -1.99
C LEU A 305 25.01 0.49 -2.57
N ILE A 306 24.04 1.40 -2.82
CA ILE A 306 24.35 2.76 -3.24
C ILE A 306 25.04 3.53 -2.10
N SER A 307 26.09 4.27 -2.44
CA SER A 307 26.76 5.20 -1.52
C SER A 307 26.16 6.59 -1.67
N LEU A 308 25.75 7.18 -0.56
CA LEU A 308 25.06 8.48 -0.47
C LEU A 308 25.79 9.39 0.49
N CYS A 309 25.87 10.66 0.16
CA CYS A 309 26.25 11.68 1.13
C CYS A 309 25.12 11.89 2.14
N THR A 310 25.40 11.75 3.43
CA THR A 310 24.38 11.94 4.48
C THR A 310 24.03 13.40 4.76
N SER A 311 24.76 14.36 4.17
CA SER A 311 24.49 15.80 4.28
C SER A 311 23.62 16.34 3.13
N CYS A 312 23.85 15.91 1.88
CA CYS A 312 23.08 16.38 0.73
C CYS A 312 22.22 15.29 0.07
N HIS A 313 22.27 14.06 0.59
CA HIS A 313 21.38 12.95 0.25
C HIS A 313 21.46 12.46 -1.20
N VAL A 314 22.53 12.82 -1.91
CA VAL A 314 22.80 12.39 -3.28
C VAL A 314 24.15 11.69 -3.36
N SER A 315 24.30 10.85 -4.38
CA SER A 315 25.54 10.13 -4.64
C SER A 315 26.50 11.04 -5.40
N HIS A 316 27.62 11.39 -4.77
CA HIS A 316 28.73 12.07 -5.41
C HIS A 316 30.04 11.52 -4.86
N GLU A 317 31.01 11.28 -5.73
CA GLU A 317 32.34 10.77 -5.38
C GLU A 317 33.38 11.84 -5.65
N ASN A 318 34.34 11.99 -4.75
CA ASN A 318 35.50 12.88 -4.89
C ASN A 318 35.14 14.36 -5.17
N GLN A 319 33.91 14.75 -4.83
CA GLN A 319 33.41 16.12 -4.93
C GLN A 319 32.78 16.49 -3.59
N SER A 320 32.94 17.74 -3.17
CA SER A 320 32.16 18.34 -2.11
C SER A 320 30.69 18.49 -2.53
N CYS A 321 29.78 18.59 -1.56
CA CYS A 321 28.38 18.85 -1.85
C CYS A 321 28.17 20.16 -2.63
N ALA A 322 29.03 21.17 -2.40
CA ALA A 322 28.98 22.45 -3.10
C ALA A 322 29.35 22.30 -4.58
N GLU A 323 30.43 21.59 -4.88
CA GLU A 323 30.87 21.31 -6.25
C GLU A 323 29.80 20.52 -7.02
N HIS A 324 29.27 19.45 -6.41
CA HIS A 324 28.22 18.65 -7.03
C HIS A 324 26.96 19.48 -7.32
N LYS A 325 26.53 20.33 -6.37
CA LYS A 325 25.38 21.23 -6.57
C LYS A 325 25.62 22.25 -7.68
N SER A 326 26.85 22.76 -7.82
CA SER A 326 27.23 23.70 -8.88
C SER A 326 27.33 23.07 -10.28
N GLN A 327 27.39 21.75 -10.37
CA GLN A 327 27.35 20.98 -11.62
C GLN A 327 25.92 20.56 -12.00
N ILE A 328 24.97 20.62 -11.07
CA ILE A 328 23.53 20.41 -11.29
C ILE A 328 22.73 21.73 -11.21
N PRO A 329 23.04 22.78 -11.97
CA PRO A 329 22.01 23.67 -12.45
C PRO A 329 21.72 23.22 -13.86
N ASP A 330 20.91 22.17 -14.04
CA ASP A 330 20.24 22.04 -15.33
C ASP A 330 19.05 23.02 -15.27
N PRO A 331 19.13 24.21 -15.90
CA PRO A 331 17.98 25.12 -15.97
C PRO A 331 16.74 24.44 -16.53
N ARG A 332 16.87 23.28 -17.21
CA ARG A 332 15.73 22.47 -17.63
C ARG A 332 14.95 21.87 -16.47
N VAL A 333 15.58 21.48 -15.35
CA VAL A 333 14.85 20.89 -14.20
C VAL A 333 14.01 21.95 -13.49
N GLU A 334 14.58 23.14 -13.23
CA GLU A 334 13.80 24.24 -12.66
C GLU A 334 12.72 24.75 -13.63
N LEU A 335 13.03 24.80 -14.93
CA LEU A 335 12.06 25.13 -15.96
C LEU A 335 10.95 24.08 -16.05
N LEU A 336 11.27 22.79 -15.96
CA LEU A 336 10.30 21.69 -15.93
C LEU A 336 9.41 21.78 -14.69
N LYS A 337 9.99 21.99 -13.50
CA LYS A 337 9.21 22.19 -12.27
C LYS A 337 8.27 23.38 -12.41
N LYS A 338 8.77 24.50 -12.94
CA LYS A 338 7.96 25.70 -13.19
C LYS A 338 6.83 25.44 -14.19
N ASN A 339 7.12 24.73 -15.28
CA ASN A 339 6.14 24.39 -16.32
C ASN A 339 5.06 23.43 -15.81
N LEU A 340 5.42 22.53 -14.89
CA LEU A 340 4.51 21.56 -14.27
C LEU A 340 3.85 22.10 -12.99
N GLY A 341 4.09 23.36 -12.61
CA GLY A 341 3.55 23.92 -11.37
C GLY A 341 4.07 23.27 -10.09
N ILE A 342 5.22 22.60 -10.14
CA ILE A 342 5.84 21.90 -9.00
C ILE A 342 6.64 22.90 -8.14
N LYS A 343 6.45 22.87 -6.83
CA LYS A 343 7.21 23.65 -5.83
C LYS A 343 7.84 22.74 -4.78
N ASP A 344 8.98 23.12 -4.23
CA ASP A 344 9.65 22.33 -3.21
C ASP A 344 9.21 22.73 -1.79
N CYS A 345 9.05 21.74 -0.91
CA CYS A 345 8.76 21.99 0.51
C CYS A 345 9.87 22.85 1.14
N PRO A 346 9.54 23.96 1.81
CA PRO A 346 10.56 24.83 2.44
C PRO A 346 11.37 24.07 3.50
N LYS A 347 10.74 23.13 4.22
CA LYS A 347 11.31 22.36 5.32
C LYS A 347 12.17 21.18 4.87
N CYS A 348 11.66 20.28 4.02
CA CYS A 348 12.36 19.03 3.66
C CYS A 348 12.83 18.94 2.20
N LYS A 349 12.50 19.95 1.37
CA LYS A 349 12.80 20.03 -0.08
C LYS A 349 12.15 18.94 -0.94
N THR A 350 11.16 18.21 -0.42
CA THR A 350 10.33 17.30 -1.22
C THR A 350 9.56 18.11 -2.26
N SER A 351 9.64 17.71 -3.54
CA SER A 351 8.84 18.29 -4.63
C SER A 351 7.35 18.05 -4.37
N MET A 352 6.53 19.06 -4.55
CA MET A 352 5.09 19.05 -4.33
C MET A 352 4.38 19.63 -5.53
N GLU A 353 3.25 19.05 -5.90
CA GLU A 353 2.35 19.53 -6.94
C GLU A 353 1.00 19.85 -6.29
N LYS A 354 0.39 20.96 -6.68
CA LYS A 354 -0.97 21.32 -6.25
C LYS A 354 -1.94 20.69 -7.25
N ILE A 355 -2.78 19.77 -6.77
CA ILE A 355 -3.70 19.02 -7.62
C ILE A 355 -4.96 19.86 -7.92
N ASP A 356 -5.61 20.45 -6.90
CA ASP A 356 -6.60 21.53 -7.05
C ASP A 356 -7.07 22.08 -5.68
N GLY A 357 -7.84 23.18 -5.68
CA GLY A 357 -8.70 23.61 -4.58
C GLY A 357 -8.02 24.57 -3.61
N CYS A 358 -7.45 24.02 -2.54
CA CYS A 358 -6.99 24.82 -1.40
C CYS A 358 -5.51 25.19 -1.50
N ASP A 359 -5.17 26.42 -1.12
CA ASP A 359 -3.77 26.87 -1.00
C ASP A 359 -3.09 26.41 0.31
N HIS A 360 -3.80 25.69 1.18
CA HIS A 360 -3.20 24.95 2.28
C HIS A 360 -2.79 23.56 1.79
N MET A 361 -1.49 23.34 1.69
CA MET A 361 -0.91 22.04 1.34
C MET A 361 -0.27 21.38 2.55
N THR A 362 -0.39 20.06 2.67
CA THR A 362 0.37 19.28 3.66
C THR A 362 1.47 18.51 2.92
N CYS A 363 2.72 18.76 3.30
CA CYS A 363 3.86 18.09 2.68
C CYS A 363 3.82 16.59 3.02
N GLN A 364 3.68 15.75 1.99
CA GLN A 364 3.68 14.29 2.15
C GLN A 364 5.02 13.75 2.67
N GLY A 365 6.11 14.50 2.50
CA GLY A 365 7.44 14.09 2.96
C GLY A 365 7.71 14.35 4.45
N CYS A 366 7.17 15.42 5.03
CA CYS A 366 7.49 15.82 6.41
C CYS A 366 6.30 16.26 7.27
N GLY A 367 5.08 16.20 6.72
CA GLY A 367 3.84 16.60 7.39
C GLY A 367 3.67 18.10 7.64
N ALA A 368 4.60 18.94 7.18
CA ALA A 368 4.48 20.39 7.37
C ALA A 368 3.27 20.97 6.61
N HIS A 369 2.54 21.86 7.25
CA HIS A 369 1.45 22.63 6.65
C HIS A 369 2.04 23.84 5.94
N ILE A 370 1.71 24.06 4.67
CA ILE A 370 2.40 25.00 3.79
C ILE A 370 1.37 25.86 3.08
N CYS A 371 1.58 27.17 3.08
CA CYS A 371 0.85 28.09 2.22
C CYS A 371 1.42 28.00 0.80
N TRP A 372 0.63 27.57 -0.16
CA TRP A 372 1.05 27.40 -1.55
C TRP A 372 1.43 28.72 -2.22
N LYS A 373 0.84 29.85 -1.78
CA LYS A 373 1.09 31.18 -2.36
C LYS A 373 2.48 31.71 -1.99
N CYS A 374 2.86 31.65 -0.72
CA CYS A 374 4.11 32.25 -0.22
C CYS A 374 5.18 31.24 0.21
N LEU A 375 4.85 29.94 0.26
CA LEU A 375 5.70 28.85 0.75
C LEU A 375 6.13 28.98 2.22
N GLU A 376 5.38 29.73 3.02
CA GLU A 376 5.55 29.75 4.48
C GLU A 376 5.04 28.43 5.08
N SER A 377 5.76 27.91 6.08
CA SER A 377 5.47 26.62 6.72
C SER A 377 5.00 26.77 8.16
N PHE A 378 4.02 25.97 8.54
CA PHE A 378 3.33 26.00 9.83
C PHE A 378 3.35 24.63 10.49
N THR A 379 3.22 24.63 11.82
CA THR A 379 3.14 23.42 12.65
C THR A 379 1.74 22.83 12.70
N SER A 380 0.70 23.61 12.42
CA SER A 380 -0.68 23.15 12.36
C SER A 380 -1.42 23.69 11.13
N GLY A 381 -2.41 22.93 10.64
CA GLY A 381 -3.24 23.37 9.53
C GLY A 381 -4.07 24.61 9.87
N ARG A 382 -4.43 24.78 11.14
CA ARG A 382 -5.16 25.97 11.63
C ARG A 382 -4.36 27.24 11.41
N ASP A 383 -3.09 27.25 11.79
CA ASP A 383 -2.21 28.41 11.63
C ASP A 383 -2.06 28.77 10.15
N CYS A 384 -1.97 27.75 9.28
CA CYS A 384 -1.90 27.94 7.84
C CYS A 384 -3.20 28.55 7.28
N TYR A 385 -4.37 28.12 7.75
CA TYR A 385 -5.65 28.69 7.35
C TYR A 385 -5.83 30.13 7.85
N GLU A 386 -5.42 30.43 9.08
CA GLU A 386 -5.43 31.80 9.61
C GLU A 386 -4.51 32.72 8.80
N HIS A 387 -3.31 32.25 8.43
CA HIS A 387 -2.41 32.95 7.52
C HIS A 387 -3.07 33.21 6.16
N LEU A 388 -3.65 32.19 5.52
CA LEU A 388 -4.30 32.32 4.21
C LEU A 388 -5.41 33.38 4.22
N ASN A 389 -6.26 33.37 5.24
CA ASN A 389 -7.33 34.36 5.38
C ASN A 389 -6.79 35.77 5.63
N ARG A 390 -5.78 35.90 6.51
CA ARG A 390 -5.26 37.20 6.92
C ARG A 390 -4.37 37.86 5.86
N VAL A 391 -3.49 37.09 5.22
CA VAL A 391 -2.46 37.58 4.30
C VAL A 391 -2.92 37.53 2.85
N HIS A 392 -3.68 36.49 2.49
CA HIS A 392 -4.09 36.24 1.11
C HIS A 392 -5.58 36.46 0.85
N GLY A 393 -6.34 36.88 1.87
CA GLY A 393 -7.75 37.22 1.74
C GLY A 393 -8.67 36.03 1.48
N GLY A 394 -8.19 34.80 1.69
CA GLY A 394 -8.96 33.58 1.46
C GLY A 394 -8.11 32.33 1.25
N ILE A 395 -8.75 31.18 1.32
CA ILE A 395 -8.13 29.85 1.27
C ILE A 395 -8.05 29.24 -0.14
N MET A 396 -8.67 29.90 -1.11
CA MET A 396 -8.79 29.47 -2.50
C MET A 396 -8.02 30.40 -3.44
N ASP A 397 -7.66 29.85 -4.60
CA ASP A 397 -7.15 30.62 -5.72
C ASP A 397 -8.36 31.10 -6.54
N VAL A 398 -8.85 32.30 -6.25
CA VAL A 398 -9.94 32.89 -7.02
C VAL A 398 -9.33 33.50 -8.29
N PRO A 399 -9.68 33.05 -9.51
CA PRO A 399 -9.23 33.71 -10.71
C PRO A 399 -9.68 35.17 -10.65
N ARG A 400 -8.75 36.13 -10.81
CA ARG A 400 -9.12 37.53 -10.92
C ARG A 400 -9.93 37.70 -12.22
N GLY A 401 -11.25 37.75 -12.11
CA GLY A 401 -12.15 38.08 -13.23
C GLY A 401 -13.25 37.06 -13.51
N LEU A 402 -14.04 36.71 -12.50
CA LEU A 402 -15.44 36.30 -12.68
C LEU A 402 -16.34 37.35 -12.06
#